data_AF-A0A1B6HQZ4-F1
#
_entry.id   AF-A0A1B6HQZ4-F1
#
_cell.length_a   1.000
_cell.length_b   1.000
_cell.length_c   1.000
_cell.angle_alpha   90.00
_cell.angle_beta   90.00
_cell.angle_gamma   90.00
#
_symmetry.space_group_name_H-M   'P 1'
#
loop_
_entity.id
_entity.type
_entity.pdbx_description
1 polymer ?
#
loop_
_entity_poly.entity_id
_entity_poly.type
_entity_poly.pdbx_seq_one_letter_code
_entity_poly.pdbx_strand_id
1 'polypeptide(L)'
;AKDGFLQECKWVFRSKTSSSSDYHDEMNAESFRKWFKKLLCILEEGSIIVMDNAPYHSVLAEKIPNSSWRKEEIQNWLSRKNIQYCMKETKPELIMRVLPYKTQQKTYELDVLANEMGHTVVRLPPYHCQYNPIEMVWAQVKGEVARNNKTFKITDVEKLVHDAL
;
A
#
# COMPACT_ATOMS: atom_id res chain seq x y z
N ALA A 1 -6.98 21.67 -11.13
CA ALA A 1 -6.53 20.44 -11.81
C ALA A 1 -7.12 20.45 -13.21
N LYS A 2 -6.36 20.08 -14.26
CA LYS A 2 -6.90 20.07 -15.63
C LYS A 2 -8.02 19.02 -15.79
N ASP A 3 -7.94 17.89 -15.08
CA ASP A 3 -8.82 16.73 -15.34
C ASP A 3 -9.44 16.06 -14.09
N GLY A 4 -9.45 16.72 -12.92
CA GLY A 4 -10.17 16.23 -11.73
C GLY A 4 -9.76 14.82 -11.26
N PHE A 5 -10.74 14.00 -10.84
CA PHE A 5 -10.52 12.59 -10.50
C PHE A 5 -10.44 11.73 -11.77
N LEU A 6 -9.55 10.73 -11.74
CA LEU A 6 -9.47 9.74 -12.83
C LEU A 6 -10.76 8.91 -12.89
N GLN A 7 -11.39 8.91 -14.07
CA GLN A 7 -12.57 8.09 -14.32
C GLN A 7 -12.22 6.61 -14.13
N GLU A 8 -13.19 5.83 -13.64
CA GLU A 8 -13.07 4.39 -13.37
C GLU A 8 -12.06 3.94 -12.29
N CYS A 9 -11.32 4.87 -11.68
CA CYS A 9 -10.40 4.60 -10.57
C CYS A 9 -11.04 4.77 -9.19
N LYS A 10 -12.31 5.15 -9.12
CA LYS A 10 -13.06 5.29 -7.87
C LYS A 10 -13.17 3.95 -7.16
N TRP A 11 -12.60 3.88 -5.95
CA TRP A 11 -12.73 2.72 -5.07
C TRP A 11 -13.44 3.13 -3.78
N VAL A 12 -14.76 3.25 -3.89
CA VAL A 12 -15.67 3.60 -2.80
C VAL A 12 -16.65 2.46 -2.65
N PHE A 13 -16.83 1.98 -1.43
CA PHE A 13 -17.78 0.95 -1.10
C PHE A 13 -18.27 1.13 0.32
N ARG A 14 -19.49 0.67 0.58
CA ARG A 14 -20.02 0.59 1.93
C ARG A 14 -19.46 -0.63 2.62
N SER A 15 -18.82 -0.42 3.77
CA SER A 15 -18.30 -1.52 4.57
C SER A 15 -19.43 -2.40 5.10
N LYS A 16 -19.25 -3.73 5.01
CA LYS A 16 -20.26 -4.71 5.41
C LYS A 16 -20.08 -5.22 6.84
N THR A 17 -19.04 -4.79 7.54
CA THR A 17 -18.74 -5.25 8.90
C THR A 17 -19.69 -4.62 9.92
N SER A 18 -20.77 -5.35 10.18
CA SER A 18 -21.64 -5.13 11.34
C SER A 18 -20.91 -5.59 12.60
N SER A 19 -20.48 -4.62 13.42
CA SER A 19 -19.88 -4.76 14.77
C SER A 19 -18.47 -5.38 14.85
N SER A 20 -17.52 -4.55 15.33
CA SER A 20 -16.18 -4.84 15.89
C SER A 20 -15.04 -5.35 15.00
N SER A 21 -15.28 -5.75 13.75
CA SER A 21 -14.17 -6.05 12.82
C SER A 21 -13.74 -4.79 12.06
N ASP A 22 -12.44 -4.52 12.13
CA ASP A 22 -11.78 -3.37 11.52
C ASP A 22 -12.01 -3.36 10.00
N TYR A 23 -12.12 -2.19 9.37
CA TYR A 23 -12.32 -2.06 7.91
C TYR A 23 -11.17 -2.70 7.10
N HIS A 24 -10.07 -3.06 7.77
CA HIS A 24 -8.94 -3.81 7.25
C HIS A 24 -9.26 -5.18 6.65
N ASP A 25 -10.41 -5.79 6.97
CA ASP A 25 -10.81 -7.04 6.31
C ASP A 25 -11.14 -6.81 4.81
N GLU A 26 -11.73 -5.65 4.49
CA GLU A 26 -12.15 -5.28 3.14
C GLU A 26 -11.11 -4.41 2.41
N MET A 27 -10.32 -3.61 3.14
CA MET A 27 -9.15 -2.88 2.62
C MET A 27 -7.85 -3.54 3.07
N ASN A 28 -7.33 -4.44 2.22
CA ASN A 28 -6.12 -5.20 2.47
C ASN A 28 -5.13 -5.12 1.29
N ALA A 29 -3.94 -5.69 1.47
CA ALA A 29 -2.89 -5.65 0.45
C ALA A 29 -3.31 -6.26 -0.89
N GLU A 30 -4.10 -7.34 -0.88
CA GLU A 30 -4.53 -8.03 -2.10
C GLU A 30 -5.53 -7.19 -2.90
N SER A 31 -6.59 -6.72 -2.23
CA SER A 31 -7.62 -5.87 -2.82
C SER A 31 -7.02 -4.54 -3.33
N PHE A 32 -6.15 -3.91 -2.54
CA PHE A 32 -5.44 -2.71 -2.95
C PHE A 32 -4.56 -2.98 -4.18
N ARG A 33 -3.77 -4.06 -4.19
CA ARG A 33 -2.92 -4.41 -5.34
C ARG A 33 -3.74 -4.63 -6.60
N LYS A 34 -4.92 -5.26 -6.50
CA LYS A 34 -5.83 -5.46 -7.64
C LYS A 34 -6.35 -4.12 -8.18
N TRP A 35 -6.80 -3.23 -7.31
CA TRP A 35 -7.21 -1.87 -7.69
C TRP A 35 -6.04 -1.09 -8.30
N PHE A 36 -4.86 -1.16 -7.69
CA PHE A 36 -3.65 -0.46 -8.13
C PHE A 36 -3.25 -0.86 -9.55
N LYS A 37 -3.32 -2.15 -9.90
CA LYS A 37 -3.10 -2.60 -11.29
C LYS A 37 -4.06 -1.95 -12.27
N LYS A 38 -5.34 -1.82 -11.92
CA LYS A 38 -6.33 -1.14 -12.77
C LYS A 38 -5.96 0.34 -12.95
N LEU A 39 -5.56 1.01 -11.87
CA LEU A 39 -5.09 2.39 -11.89
C LEU A 39 -3.92 2.56 -12.86
N LEU A 40 -2.88 1.71 -12.76
CA LEU A 40 -1.70 1.80 -13.63
C LEU A 40 -2.06 1.69 -15.12
N CYS A 41 -3.05 0.86 -15.49
CA CYS A 41 -3.50 0.76 -16.88
C CYS A 41 -4.21 2.02 -17.41
N ILE A 42 -4.67 2.92 -16.54
CA ILE A 42 -5.43 4.12 -16.89
C ILE A 42 -4.54 5.37 -16.86
N LEU A 43 -3.43 5.32 -16.11
CA LEU A 43 -2.50 6.44 -16.00
C LEU A 43 -1.76 6.70 -17.31
N GLU A 44 -1.48 7.98 -17.56
CA GLU A 44 -0.56 8.36 -18.63
C GLU A 44 0.85 7.80 -18.33
N GLU A 45 1.52 7.31 -19.38
CA GLU A 45 2.87 6.77 -19.28
C GLU A 45 3.83 7.77 -18.60
N GLY A 46 4.72 7.29 -17.73
CA GLY A 46 5.63 8.16 -16.98
C GLY A 46 5.00 8.91 -15.79
N SER A 47 3.73 8.63 -15.45
CA SER A 47 3.09 9.23 -14.27
C SER A 47 3.86 9.01 -12.97
N ILE A 48 3.81 10.02 -12.10
CA ILE A 48 4.33 9.96 -10.73
C ILE A 48 3.15 9.72 -9.77
N ILE A 49 3.26 8.66 -8.97
CA ILE A 49 2.26 8.24 -8.00
C ILE A 49 2.77 8.57 -6.60
N VAL A 50 2.11 9.51 -5.94
CA VAL A 50 2.42 9.85 -4.54
C VAL A 50 1.66 8.91 -3.62
N MET A 51 2.38 8.21 -2.73
CA MET A 51 1.82 7.17 -1.87
C MET A 51 2.22 7.38 -0.40
N ASP A 52 1.27 7.19 0.51
CA ASP A 52 1.57 7.17 1.95
C ASP A 52 2.18 5.82 2.38
N ASN A 53 2.41 5.65 3.69
CA ASN A 53 3.05 4.44 4.24
C ASN A 53 2.08 3.49 4.94
N ALA A 54 0.81 3.43 4.53
CA ALA A 54 -0.12 2.44 5.07
C ALA A 54 0.48 1.02 4.92
N PRO A 55 0.22 0.09 5.86
CA PRO A 55 0.83 -1.25 5.83
C PRO A 55 0.57 -2.01 4.53
N TYR A 56 -0.63 -1.90 3.98
CA TYR A 56 -1.03 -2.56 2.72
C TYR A 56 -0.43 -1.89 1.47
N HIS A 57 0.04 -0.63 1.56
CA HIS A 57 0.86 0.00 0.52
C HIS A 57 2.33 -0.44 0.59
N SER A 58 2.78 -0.91 1.75
CA SER A 58 4.20 -1.07 2.10
C SER A 58 4.61 -2.53 2.22
N VAL A 59 3.96 -3.41 1.45
CA VAL A 59 4.33 -4.83 1.37
C VAL A 59 5.70 -4.95 0.69
N LEU A 60 6.66 -5.59 1.36
CA LEU A 60 8.01 -5.76 0.84
C LEU A 60 8.04 -6.75 -0.32
N ALA A 61 8.67 -6.35 -1.43
CA ALA A 61 8.91 -7.22 -2.58
C ALA A 61 9.81 -8.42 -2.22
N GLU A 62 10.72 -8.21 -1.29
CA GLU A 62 11.54 -9.25 -0.71
C GLU A 62 11.53 -9.19 0.82
N LYS A 63 11.20 -10.31 1.44
CA LYS A 63 11.28 -10.45 2.90
C LYS A 63 12.69 -10.90 3.28
N ILE A 64 13.34 -10.09 4.11
CA ILE A 64 14.66 -10.42 4.68
C ILE A 64 14.44 -11.32 5.91
N PRO A 65 15.16 -12.46 6.01
CA PRO A 65 15.01 -13.35 7.14
C PRO A 65 15.28 -12.68 8.49
N ASN A 66 14.56 -13.14 9.52
CA ASN A 66 14.75 -12.71 10.89
C ASN A 66 14.73 -13.90 11.85
N SER A 67 14.88 -13.65 13.15
CA SER A 67 14.96 -14.69 14.17
C SER A 67 13.69 -15.53 14.33
N SER A 68 12.56 -15.19 13.70
CA SER A 68 11.35 -16.03 13.67
C SER A 68 11.38 -17.10 12.56
N TRP A 69 12.14 -16.91 11.49
CA TRP A 69 12.20 -17.83 10.34
C TRP A 69 12.78 -19.19 10.72
N ARG A 70 12.40 -20.27 10.04
CA ARG A 70 13.05 -21.57 10.25
C ARG A 70 14.49 -21.51 9.75
N LYS A 71 15.37 -22.33 10.34
CA LYS A 71 16.79 -22.40 9.96
C LYS A 71 16.95 -22.65 8.45
N GLU A 72 16.20 -23.61 7.93
CA GLU A 72 16.20 -23.99 6.52
C GLU A 72 15.74 -22.83 5.60
N GLU A 73 14.76 -22.03 6.02
CA GLU A 73 14.31 -20.87 5.24
C GLU A 73 15.40 -19.80 5.15
N ILE A 74 16.15 -19.58 6.24
CA ILE A 74 17.30 -18.67 6.25
C ILE A 74 18.39 -19.19 5.31
N GLN A 75 18.69 -20.50 5.36
CA GLN A 75 19.66 -21.14 4.47
C GLN A 75 19.27 -21.05 2.99
N ASN A 76 17.98 -21.25 2.68
CA ASN A 76 17.45 -21.09 1.34
C ASN A 76 17.57 -19.64 0.85
N TRP A 77 17.30 -18.67 1.72
CA TRP A 77 17.48 -17.26 1.38
C TRP A 77 18.95 -16.91 1.11
N LEU A 78 19.87 -17.37 1.97
CA LEU A 78 21.32 -17.18 1.78
C LEU A 78 21.80 -17.80 0.47
N SER A 79 21.35 -19.03 0.17
CA SER A 79 21.65 -19.71 -1.11
C SER A 79 21.15 -18.91 -2.32
N ARG A 80 19.91 -18.39 -2.29
CA ARG A 80 19.35 -17.57 -3.38
C ARG A 80 20.12 -16.27 -3.59
N LYS A 81 20.68 -15.70 -2.52
CA LYS A 81 21.56 -14.52 -2.57
C LYS A 81 23.02 -14.85 -2.89
N ASN A 82 23.34 -16.12 -3.11
CA ASN A 82 24.69 -16.62 -3.32
C ASN A 82 25.65 -16.27 -2.17
N ILE A 83 25.14 -16.24 -0.94
CA ILE A 83 25.90 -15.96 0.28
C ILE A 83 26.38 -17.29 0.85
N GLN A 84 27.70 -17.40 1.06
CA GLN A 84 28.32 -18.59 1.63
C GLN A 84 27.94 -18.76 3.11
N TYR A 85 27.56 -19.98 3.48
CA TYR A 85 27.30 -20.41 4.86
C TYR A 85 27.63 -21.90 5.01
N CYS A 86 27.93 -22.33 6.23
CA CYS A 86 28.11 -23.75 6.53
C CYS A 86 26.79 -24.39 7.02
N MET A 87 26.50 -25.61 6.56
CA MET A 87 25.28 -26.34 6.97
C MET A 87 25.18 -26.59 8.49
N LYS A 88 26.32 -26.62 9.18
CA LYS A 88 26.41 -26.81 10.63
C LYS A 88 26.19 -25.52 11.43
N GLU A 89 26.24 -24.34 10.80
CA GLU A 89 26.00 -23.07 11.48
C GLU A 89 24.63 -23.06 12.17
N THR A 90 24.58 -22.50 13.35
CA THR A 90 23.39 -22.27 14.16
C THR A 90 22.54 -21.14 13.57
N LYS A 91 21.28 -21.07 13.99
CA LYS A 91 20.37 -20.01 13.53
C LYS A 91 20.90 -18.59 13.82
N PRO A 92 21.48 -18.27 15.00
CA PRO A 92 22.09 -16.97 15.24
C PRO A 92 23.25 -16.64 14.28
N GLU A 93 24.13 -17.61 13.98
CA GLU A 93 25.25 -17.42 13.05
C GLU A 93 24.75 -17.13 11.64
N LEU A 94 23.73 -17.84 11.17
CA LEU A 94 23.09 -17.56 9.88
C LEU A 94 22.45 -16.16 9.87
N ILE A 95 21.82 -15.73 10.96
CA ILE A 95 21.24 -14.38 11.07
C ILE A 95 22.33 -13.30 11.04
N MET A 96 23.51 -13.53 11.61
CA MET A 96 24.63 -12.60 11.48
C MET A 96 25.03 -12.35 10.03
N ARG A 97 24.95 -13.38 9.18
CA ARG A 97 25.19 -13.22 7.72
C ARG A 97 24.10 -12.41 7.02
N VAL A 98 22.88 -12.39 7.56
CA VAL A 98 21.74 -11.62 7.02
C VAL A 98 21.78 -10.15 7.47
N LEU A 99 22.36 -9.82 8.63
CA LEU A 99 22.36 -8.46 9.19
C LEU A 99 22.84 -7.36 8.23
N PRO A 100 23.93 -7.54 7.44
CA PRO A 100 24.38 -6.53 6.48
C PRO A 100 23.34 -6.18 5.40
N TYR A 101 22.38 -7.07 5.15
CA TYR A 101 21.35 -6.87 4.14
C TYR A 101 20.10 -6.19 4.71
N LYS A 102 19.91 -6.17 6.04
CA LYS A 102 18.74 -5.52 6.66
C LYS A 102 18.71 -4.01 6.49
N THR A 103 19.86 -3.38 6.30
CA THR A 103 20.01 -1.94 6.11
C THR A 103 19.90 -1.52 4.64
N GLN A 104 19.78 -2.47 3.71
CA GLN A 104 19.54 -2.14 2.31
C GLN A 104 18.17 -1.48 2.14
N GLN A 105 18.09 -0.63 1.11
CA GLN A 105 16.87 0.11 0.81
C GLN A 105 15.70 -0.86 0.59
N LYS A 106 14.63 -0.68 1.37
CA LYS A 106 13.42 -1.49 1.25
C LYS A 106 12.83 -1.29 -0.14
N THR A 107 12.54 -2.40 -0.81
CA THR A 107 11.81 -2.41 -2.07
C THR A 107 10.40 -2.92 -1.80
N TYR A 108 9.39 -2.21 -2.29
CA TYR A 108 7.98 -2.54 -2.08
C TYR A 108 7.35 -3.13 -3.33
N GLU A 109 6.45 -4.09 -3.18
CA GLU A 109 5.82 -4.82 -4.30
C GLU A 109 5.12 -3.87 -5.29
N LEU A 110 4.44 -2.84 -4.77
CA LEU A 110 3.72 -1.88 -5.60
C LEU A 110 4.65 -0.93 -6.35
N ASP A 111 5.79 -0.59 -5.76
CA ASP A 111 6.78 0.30 -6.39
C ASP A 111 7.44 -0.42 -7.58
N VAL A 112 7.77 -1.71 -7.41
CA VAL A 112 8.27 -2.57 -8.49
C VAL A 112 7.23 -2.67 -9.61
N LEU A 113 5.97 -2.96 -9.25
CA LEU A 113 4.89 -3.11 -10.22
C LEU A 113 4.63 -1.81 -11.01
N ALA A 114 4.64 -0.65 -10.35
CA ALA A 114 4.50 0.63 -11.01
C ALA A 114 5.66 0.88 -11.98
N ASN A 115 6.89 0.59 -11.56
CA ASN A 115 8.09 0.76 -12.37
C ASN A 115 8.10 -0.17 -13.60
N GLU A 116 7.67 -1.43 -13.46
CA GLU A 116 7.49 -2.36 -14.58
C GLU A 116 6.48 -1.87 -15.62
N MET A 117 5.51 -1.04 -15.20
CA MET A 117 4.52 -0.40 -16.07
C MET A 117 4.91 1.02 -16.50
N GLY A 118 6.14 1.46 -16.25
CA GLY A 118 6.64 2.77 -16.69
C GLY A 118 6.23 3.96 -15.80
N HIS A 119 5.81 3.70 -14.56
CA HIS A 119 5.42 4.73 -13.60
C HIS A 119 6.36 4.78 -12.39
N THR A 120 6.45 5.93 -11.74
CA THR A 120 7.31 6.11 -10.55
C THR A 120 6.47 6.30 -9.30
N VAL A 121 6.76 5.54 -8.22
CA VAL A 121 6.15 5.77 -6.90
C VAL A 121 7.05 6.66 -6.05
N VAL A 122 6.49 7.72 -5.49
CA VAL A 122 7.14 8.61 -4.52
C VAL A 122 6.42 8.48 -3.18
N ARG A 123 7.15 8.01 -2.17
CA ARG A 123 6.60 7.79 -0.83
C ARG A 123 6.75 9.01 0.05
N LEU A 124 5.68 9.38 0.73
CA LEU A 124 5.69 10.49 1.68
C LEU A 124 6.52 10.14 2.92
N PRO A 125 7.15 11.12 3.58
CA PRO A 125 7.74 10.90 4.90
C PRO A 125 6.69 10.40 5.91
N PRO A 126 7.02 9.41 6.76
CA PRO A 126 6.11 8.94 7.80
C PRO A 126 5.64 10.08 8.71
N TYR A 127 4.36 10.07 9.09
CA TYR A 127 3.74 11.06 9.99
C TYR A 127 3.65 12.51 9.46
N HIS A 128 3.78 12.70 8.14
CA HIS A 128 3.63 14.01 7.50
C HIS A 128 2.41 14.07 6.57
N CYS A 129 1.20 13.90 7.13
CA CYS A 129 -0.04 13.94 6.35
C CYS A 129 -0.31 15.30 5.69
N GLN A 130 0.30 16.40 6.17
CA GLN A 130 0.20 17.71 5.52
C GLN A 130 0.73 17.74 4.08
N TYR A 131 1.57 16.76 3.72
CA TYR A 131 2.11 16.63 2.36
C TYR A 131 1.29 15.68 1.48
N ASN A 132 0.21 15.09 2.01
CA ASN A 132 -0.67 14.22 1.26
C ASN A 132 -1.84 15.02 0.67
N PRO A 133 -1.86 15.30 -0.65
CA PRO A 133 -2.90 16.14 -1.25
C PRO A 133 -4.31 15.55 -1.11
N ILE A 134 -4.42 14.23 -0.91
CA ILE A 134 -5.71 13.56 -0.75
C ILE A 134 -6.47 14.04 0.50
N GLU A 135 -5.76 14.52 1.54
CA GLU A 135 -6.38 15.05 2.76
C GLU A 135 -7.21 16.30 2.46
N MET A 136 -6.71 17.18 1.60
CA MET A 136 -7.42 18.39 1.16
C MET A 136 -8.66 18.02 0.34
N VAL A 137 -8.51 17.03 -0.54
CA VAL A 137 -9.62 16.52 -1.37
C VAL A 137 -10.71 15.90 -0.48
N TRP A 138 -10.34 15.07 0.49
CA TRP A 138 -11.29 14.48 1.43
C TRP A 138 -11.95 15.52 2.34
N ALA A 139 -11.25 16.60 2.71
CA ALA A 139 -11.85 17.70 3.46
C ALA A 139 -12.99 18.38 2.65
N GLN A 140 -12.78 18.59 1.35
CA GLN A 140 -13.81 19.14 0.46
C GLN A 140 -15.00 18.18 0.31
N VAL A 141 -14.74 16.90 0.02
CA VAL A 141 -15.78 15.87 -0.12
C VAL A 141 -16.61 15.74 1.16
N LYS A 142 -15.95 15.65 2.32
CA LYS A 142 -16.65 15.58 3.63
C LYS A 142 -17.48 16.83 3.89
N GLY A 143 -16.97 18.01 3.52
CA GLY A 143 -17.71 19.28 3.64
C GLY A 143 -18.98 19.31 2.78
N GLU A 144 -18.89 18.83 1.55
CA GLU A 144 -20.03 18.75 0.63
C GLU A 144 -21.09 17.77 1.14
N VAL A 145 -20.67 16.57 1.57
CA VAL A 145 -21.56 15.57 2.15
C VAL A 145 -22.22 16.11 3.41
N ALA A 146 -21.48 16.75 4.32
CA ALA A 146 -22.02 17.29 5.56
C ALA A 146 -23.06 18.39 5.31
N ARG A 147 -22.85 19.26 4.31
CA ARG A 147 -23.78 20.35 3.98
C ARG A 147 -25.11 19.85 3.40
N ASN A 148 -25.08 18.74 2.65
CA ASN A 148 -26.22 18.22 1.91
C ASN A 148 -26.91 17.03 2.58
N ASN A 149 -26.27 16.39 3.57
CA ASN A 149 -26.86 15.30 4.33
C ASN A 149 -27.92 15.81 5.32
N LYS A 150 -29.16 15.96 4.83
CA LYS A 150 -30.30 16.44 5.62
C LYS A 150 -31.08 15.33 6.34
N THR A 151 -30.91 14.09 5.89
CA THR A 151 -31.71 12.93 6.34
C THR A 151 -30.97 12.06 7.35
N PHE A 152 -29.66 12.21 7.46
CA PHE A 152 -28.76 11.40 8.29
C PHE A 152 -28.82 9.89 7.97
N LYS A 153 -29.30 9.52 6.79
CA LYS A 153 -29.35 8.14 6.31
C LYS A 153 -28.06 7.80 5.56
N ILE A 154 -27.50 6.64 5.88
CA ILE A 154 -26.29 6.14 5.22
C ILE A 154 -26.43 5.97 3.71
N THR A 155 -27.63 5.67 3.21
CA THR A 155 -27.91 5.60 1.77
C THR A 155 -27.76 6.94 1.08
N ASP A 156 -28.13 8.03 1.77
CA ASP A 156 -28.01 9.37 1.24
C ASP A 156 -26.56 9.86 1.34
N VAL A 157 -25.84 9.46 2.41
CA VAL A 157 -24.39 9.67 2.52
C VAL A 157 -23.65 9.00 1.36
N GLU A 158 -23.96 7.73 1.06
CA GLU A 158 -23.35 6.99 -0.05
C GLU A 158 -23.54 7.74 -1.36
N LYS A 159 -24.79 8.13 -1.69
CA LYS A 159 -25.07 8.92 -2.89
C LYS A 159 -24.29 10.24 -2.91
N LEU A 160 -24.29 11.00 -1.82
CA LEU A 160 -23.59 12.29 -1.75
C LEU A 160 -22.07 12.15 -1.88
N VAL A 161 -21.47 11.08 -1.34
CA VAL A 161 -20.05 10.76 -1.54
C VAL A 161 -19.80 10.43 -3.01
N HIS A 162 -20.71 9.70 -3.65
CA HIS A 162 -20.60 9.41 -5.07
C HIS A 162 -20.72 10.66 -5.94
N ASP A 163 -21.57 11.62 -5.59
CA ASP A 163 -21.75 12.86 -6.35
C ASP A 163 -20.60 13.87 -6.14
N ALA A 164 -19.96 13.86 -4.96
CA ALA A 164 -18.86 14.76 -4.62
C ALA A 164 -17.48 14.32 -5.14
N LEU A 165 -17.37 13.11 -5.69
CA LEU A 165 -16.15 12.48 -6.24
C LEU A 165 -16.28 12.25 -7.74
#